data_AF-A0A835KBG3-F1
#
_entry.id   AF-A0A835KBG3-F1
#
_cell.length_a   1.000
_cell.length_b   1.000
_cell.length_c   1.000
_cell.angle_alpha   90.00
_cell.angle_beta   90.00
_cell.angle_gamma   90.00
#
_symmetry.space_group_name_H-M   'P 1'
#
loop_
_entity.id
_entity.type
_entity.pdbx_description
1 polymer ?
#
loop_
_entity_poly.entity_id
_entity_poly.type
_entity_poly.pdbx_seq_one_letter_code
_entity_poly.pdbx_strand_id
1 'polypeptide(L)'
;MTDAEMSKIEHEDWMERTRKAKENPFYNNRCAECFKKMGLAMRFECRCGKAYCLNHRNSEAHHCSFDYQRAGIISIIRNNPLVEADKLQDRI
;
A
#
# COMPACT_ATOMS: atom_id res chain seq x y z
N MET A 1 36.22 -3.00 -28.74
CA MET A 1 35.45 -3.05 -27.49
C MET A 1 35.74 -4.39 -26.86
N THR A 2 36.39 -4.39 -25.72
CA THR A 2 36.82 -5.59 -25.00
C THR A 2 35.61 -6.35 -24.46
N ASP A 3 35.76 -7.64 -24.19
CA ASP A 3 34.69 -8.47 -23.61
C ASP A 3 34.14 -7.90 -22.28
N ALA A 4 35.00 -7.21 -21.53
CA ALA A 4 34.63 -6.51 -20.30
C ALA A 4 33.77 -5.25 -20.53
N GLU A 5 33.91 -4.58 -21.68
CA GLU A 5 33.06 -3.45 -22.06
C GLU A 5 31.68 -3.94 -22.53
N MET A 6 31.62 -5.07 -23.25
CA MET A 6 30.37 -5.68 -23.69
C MET A 6 29.53 -6.21 -22.51
N SER A 7 30.17 -6.87 -21.54
CA SER A 7 29.50 -7.37 -20.33
C SER A 7 28.90 -6.25 -19.46
N LYS A 8 29.53 -5.07 -19.40
CA LYS A 8 28.97 -3.89 -18.72
C LYS A 8 27.72 -3.37 -19.42
N ILE A 9 27.74 -3.27 -20.75
CA ILE A 9 26.59 -2.84 -21.55
C ILE A 9 25.43 -3.81 -21.36
N GLU A 10 25.67 -5.13 -21.36
CA GLU A 10 24.62 -6.13 -21.10
C GLU A 10 24.01 -6.03 -19.70
N HIS A 11 24.84 -5.78 -18.67
CA HIS A 11 24.36 -5.58 -17.30
C HIS A 11 23.49 -4.32 -17.19
N GLU A 12 23.94 -3.20 -17.76
CA GLU A 12 23.19 -1.94 -17.77
C GLU A 12 21.86 -2.08 -18.53
N ASP A 13 21.86 -2.74 -19.67
CA ASP A 13 20.64 -2.98 -20.47
C ASP A 13 19.64 -3.89 -19.72
N TRP A 14 20.14 -4.92 -19.01
CA TRP A 14 19.29 -5.73 -18.13
C TRP A 14 18.68 -4.90 -17.00
N MET A 15 19.49 -4.08 -16.32
CA MET A 15 19.03 -3.21 -15.24
C MET A 15 17.95 -2.24 -15.72
N GLU A 16 18.14 -1.62 -16.88
CA GLU A 16 17.16 -0.72 -17.51
C GLU A 16 15.85 -1.44 -17.84
N ARG A 17 15.92 -2.64 -18.42
CA ARG A 17 14.74 -3.47 -18.71
C ARG A 17 13.96 -3.83 -17.44
N THR A 18 14.65 -4.15 -16.34
CA THR A 18 13.97 -4.43 -15.06
C THR A 18 13.32 -3.20 -14.44
N ARG A 19 13.95 -2.02 -14.56
CA ARG A 19 13.38 -0.74 -14.11
C ARG A 19 12.09 -0.43 -14.86
N LYS A 20 12.14 -0.47 -16.19
CA LYS A 20 10.98 -0.24 -17.05
C LYS A 20 9.86 -1.26 -16.81
N ALA A 21 10.21 -2.51 -16.49
CA ALA A 21 9.22 -3.51 -16.10
C ALA A 21 8.54 -3.17 -14.76
N LYS A 22 9.24 -2.59 -13.78
CA LYS A 22 8.66 -2.17 -12.48
C LYS A 22 7.76 -0.94 -12.59
N GLU A 23 8.04 -0.05 -13.54
CA GLU A 23 7.18 1.12 -13.85
C GLU A 23 5.84 0.71 -14.47
N ASN A 24 5.75 -0.50 -15.01
CA ASN A 24 4.51 -1.06 -15.50
C ASN A 24 3.51 -1.24 -14.34
N PRO A 25 2.33 -0.60 -14.35
CA PRO A 25 1.30 -0.77 -13.32
C PRO A 25 0.81 -2.21 -13.17
N PHE A 26 1.10 -3.07 -14.15
CA PHE A 26 0.77 -4.49 -14.18
C PHE A 26 1.89 -5.40 -13.65
N TYR A 27 3.03 -4.85 -13.27
CA TYR A 27 4.14 -5.59 -12.66
C TYR A 27 3.69 -6.20 -11.33
N ASN A 28 3.81 -7.52 -11.22
CA ASN A 28 3.40 -8.28 -10.04
C ASN A 28 1.90 -8.15 -9.66
N ASN A 29 1.01 -8.24 -10.65
CA ASN A 29 -0.45 -8.36 -10.46
C ASN A 29 -0.89 -9.72 -9.89
N ARG A 30 -0.40 -10.09 -8.72
CA ARG A 30 -0.81 -11.30 -8.00
C ARG A 30 -1.22 -10.96 -6.57
N CYS A 31 -2.20 -11.71 -6.07
CA CYS A 31 -2.61 -11.60 -4.67
C CYS A 31 -1.43 -12.01 -3.77
N ALA A 32 -1.15 -11.23 -2.72
CA ALA A 32 -0.06 -11.54 -1.80
C ALA A 32 -0.34 -12.73 -0.87
N GLU A 33 -1.60 -13.14 -0.72
CA GLU A 33 -2.00 -14.29 0.11
C GLU A 33 -2.09 -15.60 -0.72
N CYS A 34 -2.81 -15.56 -1.84
CA CYS A 34 -3.09 -16.77 -2.64
C CYS A 34 -2.37 -16.83 -3.99
N PHE A 35 -1.54 -15.84 -4.33
CA PHE A 35 -0.72 -15.77 -5.55
C PHE A 35 -1.47 -15.85 -6.90
N LYS A 36 -2.81 -15.83 -6.85
CA LYS A 36 -3.67 -15.77 -8.03
C LYS A 36 -3.40 -14.49 -8.82
N LYS A 37 -3.27 -14.62 -10.15
CA LYS A 37 -3.14 -13.46 -11.06
C LYS A 37 -4.44 -12.66 -11.03
N MET A 38 -4.31 -11.34 -10.93
CA MET A 38 -5.41 -10.39 -10.84
C MET A 38 -5.43 -9.52 -12.10
N GLY A 39 -6.63 -9.11 -12.51
CA GLY A 39 -6.78 -8.03 -13.48
C GLY A 39 -6.52 -6.68 -12.82
N LEU A 40 -6.29 -5.63 -13.61
CA LEU A 40 -6.03 -4.27 -13.11
C LEU A 40 -7.14 -3.76 -12.18
N ALA A 41 -8.40 -3.98 -12.56
CA ALA A 41 -9.57 -3.58 -11.77
C ALA A 41 -9.81 -4.44 -10.52
N MET A 42 -9.19 -5.63 -10.44
CA MET A 42 -9.39 -6.60 -9.35
C MET A 42 -8.23 -6.60 -8.34
N ARG A 43 -7.39 -5.56 -8.39
CA ARG A 43 -6.24 -5.34 -7.51
C ARG A 43 -6.66 -4.35 -6.41
N PHE A 44 -6.68 -4.83 -5.17
CA PHE A 44 -6.98 -3.99 -4.00
C PHE A 44 -5.72 -3.82 -3.16
N GLU A 45 -5.32 -2.59 -2.91
CA GLU A 45 -4.20 -2.28 -2.01
C GLU A 45 -4.68 -2.22 -0.57
N CYS A 46 -4.03 -2.99 0.31
CA CYS A 46 -4.25 -2.91 1.74
C CYS A 46 -3.31 -1.86 2.36
N ARG A 47 -3.69 -1.31 3.52
CA ARG A 47 -2.86 -0.38 4.30
C ARG A 47 -1.53 -0.98 4.75
N CYS A 48 -1.38 -2.31 4.76
CA CYS A 48 -0.10 -2.97 4.98
C CYS A 48 0.85 -2.94 3.76
N GLY A 49 0.47 -2.27 2.67
CA GLY A 49 1.31 -2.07 1.48
C GLY A 49 1.31 -3.22 0.47
N LYS A 50 0.52 -4.27 0.71
CA LYS A 50 0.38 -5.44 -0.18
C LYS A 50 -0.91 -5.36 -1.00
N ALA A 51 -0.92 -6.02 -2.15
CA ALA A 51 -2.08 -6.10 -3.04
C ALA A 51 -2.77 -7.47 -2.97
N TYR A 52 -4.10 -7.47 -2.94
CA TYR A 52 -4.92 -8.67 -2.75
C TYR A 52 -6.08 -8.74 -3.74
N CYS A 53 -6.60 -9.95 -3.94
CA CYS A 53 -7.80 -10.20 -4.74
C CYS A 53 -9.08 -9.92 -3.93
N LEU A 54 -10.24 -9.97 -4.58
CA LEU A 54 -11.53 -9.67 -3.95
C LEU A 54 -11.79 -10.45 -2.64
N ASN A 55 -11.36 -11.71 -2.58
CA ASN A 55 -11.56 -12.59 -1.43
C ASN A 55 -10.60 -12.26 -0.25
N HIS A 56 -9.42 -11.73 -0.54
CA HIS A 56 -8.39 -11.43 0.48
C HIS A 56 -8.22 -9.93 0.71
N ARG A 57 -9.13 -9.10 0.17
CA ARG A 57 -9.03 -7.62 0.23
C ARG A 57 -9.15 -7.09 1.67
N ASN A 58 -9.93 -7.77 2.50
CA ASN A 58 -10.20 -7.36 3.87
C ASN A 58 -9.02 -7.77 4.77
N SER A 59 -8.72 -6.96 5.79
CA SER A 59 -7.61 -7.19 6.73
C SER A 59 -7.72 -8.49 7.51
N GLU A 60 -8.94 -9.01 7.71
CA GLU A 60 -9.20 -10.29 8.39
C GLU A 60 -8.91 -11.51 7.50
N ALA A 61 -8.96 -11.32 6.18
CA ALA A 61 -8.77 -12.39 5.22
C ALA A 61 -7.29 -12.64 4.87
N HIS A 62 -6.37 -11.91 5.50
CA HIS A 62 -4.93 -12.11 5.37
C HIS A 62 -4.25 -11.74 6.70
N HIS A 63 -2.97 -12.08 6.82
CA HIS A 63 -2.17 -11.74 8.00
C HIS A 63 -1.73 -10.27 7.97
N CYS A 64 -2.69 -9.35 8.12
CA CYS A 64 -2.46 -7.91 8.04
C CYS A 64 -1.58 -7.42 9.20
N SER A 65 -0.45 -6.80 8.89
CA SER A 65 0.47 -6.23 9.90
C SER A 65 0.13 -4.78 10.27
N PHE A 66 -0.94 -4.20 9.72
CA PHE A 66 -1.31 -2.81 9.98
C PHE A 66 -2.16 -2.70 11.25
N ASP A 67 -1.75 -1.82 12.17
CA ASP A 67 -2.45 -1.60 13.44
C ASP A 67 -3.63 -0.61 13.26
N TYR A 68 -4.78 -1.16 12.91
CA TYR A 68 -6.01 -0.39 12.74
C TYR A 68 -6.51 0.23 14.05
N GLN A 69 -6.21 -0.37 15.20
CA GLN A 69 -6.66 0.13 16.49
C GLN A 69 -5.95 1.43 16.84
N ARG A 70 -4.61 1.47 16.77
CA ARG A 70 -3.85 2.69 17.01
C ARG A 70 -4.19 3.78 16.00
N ALA A 71 -4.32 3.42 14.73
CA ALA A 71 -4.72 4.36 13.69
C ALA A 71 -6.11 4.96 13.97
N GLY A 72 -7.06 4.14 14.43
CA GLY A 72 -8.40 4.57 14.84
C GLY A 72 -8.37 5.53 16.03
N ILE A 73 -7.62 5.19 17.08
CA ILE A 73 -7.46 6.04 18.27
C ILE A 73 -6.91 7.42 17.89
N ILE A 74 -5.84 7.47 17.10
CA ILE A 74 -5.24 8.73 16.64
C ILE A 74 -6.26 9.56 15.85
N SER A 75 -7.04 8.92 14.97
CA SER A 75 -8.10 9.58 14.21
C SER A 75 -9.18 10.15 15.12
N ILE A 76 -9.62 9.41 16.14
CA ILE A 76 -10.63 9.87 17.09
C ILE A 76 -10.10 11.08 17.89
N ILE A 77 -8.89 10.97 18.44
CA ILE A 77 -8.27 12.06 19.22
C ILE A 77 -8.19 13.35 18.39
N ARG A 78 -7.78 13.24 17.12
CA ARG A 78 -7.66 14.41 16.22
C ARG A 78 -8.99 15.05 15.87
N ASN A 79 -10.07 14.28 15.82
CA ASN A 79 -11.38 14.75 15.39
C ASN A 79 -12.34 15.04 16.54
N ASN A 80 -11.94 14.80 17.79
CA ASN A 80 -12.80 15.07 18.94
C ASN A 80 -12.99 16.60 19.07
N PRO A 81 -14.22 17.13 18.95
CA PRO A 81 -14.46 18.55 19.15
C PRO A 81 -14.16 18.93 20.60
N LEU A 82 -13.64 20.15 20.81
CA LEU A 82 -13.52 20.71 22.15
C LEU A 82 -14.92 21.02 22.68
N VAL A 83 -15.35 20.25 23.67
CA VAL A 83 -16.62 20.49 24.38
C VAL A 83 -16.30 21.36 25.59
N GLU A 84 -16.39 22.67 25.41
CA GLU A 84 -16.35 23.63 26.52
C GLU A 84 -17.78 24.05 26.88
N ALA A 85 -18.13 23.94 28.17
CA ALA A 85 -19.34 24.54 28.68
C ALA A 85 -19.18 26.08 28.69
N ASP A 86 -20.29 26.80 28.53
CA ASP A 86 -20.25 28.25 28.71
C ASP A 86 -19.79 28.56 30.14
N LYS A 87 -18.84 29.50 30.26
CA LYS A 87 -18.29 29.90 31.56
C LYS A 87 -19.28 30.74 32.37
N LEU A 88 -20.32 31.26 31.72
CA LEU A 88 -21.39 32.02 32.36
C LEU A 88 -22.54 31.08 32.75
N GLN A 89 -22.86 31.04 34.05
CA GLN A 89 -23.92 30.18 34.57
C GLN A 89 -25.34 30.62 34.14
N ASP A 90 -25.55 31.90 33.83
CA ASP A 90 -26.89 32.49 33.63
C ASP A 90 -27.04 33.24 32.29
N ARG A 91 -26.76 32.58 31.17
CA ARG A 91 -27.05 33.14 29.85
C ARG A 91 -28.53 32.89 29.49
N ILE A 92 -29.33 33.97 29.50
CA ILE A 92 -30.78 34.02 29.17
C ILE A 92 -31.04 33.56 27.73
#